data_AF-A0A7X7D0A8-F1
#
_entry.id   AF-A0A7X7D0A8-F1
#
_cell.length_a   1.000
_cell.length_b   1.000
_cell.length_c   1.000
_cell.angle_alpha   90.00
_cell.angle_beta   90.00
_cell.angle_gamma   90.00
#
_symmetry.space_group_name_H-M   'P 1'
#
loop_
_entity.id
_entity.type
_entity.pdbx_description
1 polymer ?
#
loop_
_entity_poly.entity_id
_entity_poly.type
_entity_poly.pdbx_seq_one_letter_code
_entity_poly.pdbx_strand_id
1 'polypeptide(L)'
;MFEKEVYIKRRQSLKSLMNNGIALFVGNVESPMNYPDNTYHWRQDSDFLYFFGIDLPGLAGLIDFNSGDETVFGNDFTVDDIVWMGPQPTVAELASLAGVGLTHPMAKLADMVHEALDEGREIHFLPPYRAETKMTLGALLRENPCQMRTRASEQLIRSVVSLRSIKEDVEIAEIEKAEDITCEMQTTAMRMCKPGVTEQEIYGVLQGIAFSHGAGPSFPIILSINGQTLHNHVHVNVLREGRMMV
;
A
#
# COMPACT_ATOMS: atom_id res chain seq x y z
N MET A 1 -2.51 -12.35 4.16
CA MET A 1 -1.19 -12.11 4.79
C MET A 1 -0.32 -13.33 4.54
N PHE A 2 0.98 -13.17 4.36
CA PHE A 2 1.92 -14.30 4.30
C PHE A 2 2.13 -14.92 5.68
N GLU A 3 2.88 -16.02 5.72
CA GLU A 3 3.36 -16.59 6.97
C GLU A 3 4.22 -15.58 7.74
N LYS A 4 4.14 -15.64 9.07
CA LYS A 4 4.80 -14.73 10.01
C LYS A 4 6.30 -14.57 9.72
N GLU A 5 6.96 -15.67 9.41
CA GLU A 5 8.40 -15.77 9.17
C GLU A 5 8.85 -14.92 7.97
N VAL A 6 7.98 -14.71 6.98
CA VAL A 6 8.27 -13.86 5.81
C VAL A 6 8.54 -12.43 6.26
N TYR A 7 7.66 -11.88 7.10
CA TYR A 7 7.79 -10.51 7.58
C TYR A 7 8.98 -10.33 8.54
N ILE A 8 9.21 -11.30 9.43
CA ILE A 8 10.38 -11.32 10.31
C ILE A 8 11.67 -11.28 9.47
N LYS A 9 11.79 -12.16 8.47
CA LYS A 9 12.96 -12.23 7.60
C LYS A 9 13.18 -10.93 6.84
N ARG A 10 12.13 -10.31 6.30
CA ARG A 10 12.22 -9.01 5.60
C ARG A 10 12.77 -7.92 6.50
N ARG A 11 12.25 -7.79 7.72
CA ARG A 11 12.74 -6.79 8.70
C ARG A 11 14.16 -7.11 9.16
N GLN A 12 14.53 -8.38 9.35
CA GLN A 12 15.92 -8.78 9.62
C GLN A 12 16.86 -8.42 8.47
N SER A 13 16.47 -8.69 7.21
CA SER A 13 17.26 -8.30 6.04
C SER A 13 17.41 -6.78 5.95
N LEU A 14 16.34 -6.01 6.22
CA LEU A 14 16.44 -4.56 6.28
C LEU A 14 17.42 -4.08 7.38
N LYS A 15 17.33 -4.65 8.59
CA LYS A 15 18.26 -4.36 9.68
C LYS A 15 19.72 -4.71 9.34
N SER A 16 19.97 -5.65 8.44
CA SER A 16 21.33 -5.97 7.96
C SER A 16 21.89 -5.00 6.92
N LEU A 17 21.03 -4.20 6.29
CA LEU A 17 21.39 -3.20 5.27
C LEU A 17 21.48 -1.77 5.83
N MET A 18 20.97 -1.56 7.04
CA MET A 18 20.88 -0.29 7.73
C MET A 18 21.72 -0.35 9.01
N ASN A 19 22.46 0.72 9.32
CA ASN A 19 23.51 0.66 10.36
C ASN A 19 23.13 1.39 11.65
N ASN A 20 22.22 2.37 11.59
CA ASN A 20 21.87 3.26 12.69
C ASN A 20 20.52 3.94 12.40
N GLY A 21 19.96 4.59 13.43
CA GLY A 21 18.75 5.39 13.30
C GLY A 21 17.48 4.55 13.39
N ILE A 22 16.38 5.16 12.96
CA ILE A 22 15.04 4.58 13.02
C ILE A 22 14.41 4.63 11.64
N ALA A 23 13.90 3.53 11.12
CA ALA A 23 13.02 3.55 9.95
C ALA A 23 11.57 3.72 10.37
N LEU A 24 10.90 4.73 9.79
CA LEU A 24 9.49 5.05 9.98
C LEU A 24 8.70 4.73 8.70
N PHE A 25 7.75 3.80 8.82
CA PHE A 25 6.83 3.40 7.76
C PHE A 25 5.42 3.86 8.14
N VAL A 26 4.93 4.93 7.53
CA VAL A 26 3.59 5.44 7.77
C VAL A 26 2.62 4.75 6.80
N GLY A 27 1.68 3.98 7.34
CA GLY A 27 0.59 3.39 6.58
C GLY A 27 -0.36 4.45 6.03
N ASN A 28 -1.17 4.04 5.06
CA ASN A 28 -2.18 4.92 4.49
C ASN A 28 -3.37 5.12 5.46
N VAL A 29 -4.11 6.19 5.21
CA VAL A 29 -5.45 6.42 5.78
C VAL A 29 -6.48 6.35 4.66
N GLU A 30 -7.73 6.16 5.03
CA GLU A 30 -8.86 6.25 4.11
C GLU A 30 -8.87 7.61 3.37
N SER A 31 -9.27 7.59 2.10
CA SER A 31 -9.32 8.80 1.27
C SER A 31 -10.78 9.15 0.96
N PRO A 32 -11.35 10.19 1.56
CA PRO A 32 -12.73 10.61 1.31
C PRO A 32 -12.95 11.08 -0.12
N MET A 33 -14.06 10.67 -0.74
CA MET A 33 -14.47 11.12 -2.08
C MET A 33 -15.31 12.41 -2.02
N ASN A 34 -16.18 12.56 -1.01
CA ASN A 34 -17.06 13.72 -0.85
C ASN A 34 -17.46 14.04 0.61
N TYR A 35 -17.43 13.07 1.52
CA TYR A 35 -17.56 13.24 2.97
C TYR A 35 -16.71 12.18 3.71
N PRO A 36 -16.34 12.38 4.99
CA PRO A 36 -15.30 11.58 5.66
C PRO A 36 -15.47 10.06 5.54
N ASP A 37 -16.68 9.54 5.69
CA ASP A 37 -16.94 8.09 5.71
C ASP A 37 -17.27 7.50 4.33
N ASN A 38 -17.33 8.30 3.25
CA ASN A 38 -17.45 7.77 1.88
C ASN A 38 -16.11 7.84 1.19
N THR A 39 -15.40 6.73 1.27
CA THR A 39 -13.99 6.63 0.90
C THR A 39 -13.85 6.00 -0.48
N TYR A 40 -12.76 6.33 -1.17
CA TYR A 40 -12.31 5.55 -2.32
C TYR A 40 -11.93 4.13 -1.88
N HIS A 41 -11.81 3.22 -2.85
CA HIS A 41 -11.33 1.86 -2.58
C HIS A 41 -10.03 1.88 -1.77
N TRP A 42 -10.06 1.15 -0.64
CA TRP A 42 -8.95 1.06 0.28
C TRP A 42 -7.69 0.50 -0.38
N ARG A 43 -6.53 1.07 -0.05
CA ARG A 43 -5.22 0.54 -0.43
C ARG A 43 -4.15 0.97 0.56
N GLN A 44 -3.55 0.00 1.25
CA GLN A 44 -2.41 0.23 2.13
C GLN A 44 -1.16 0.71 1.39
N ASP A 45 -0.27 1.37 2.13
CA ASP A 45 1.08 1.66 1.67
C ASP A 45 1.87 0.38 1.36
N SER A 46 2.54 0.35 0.21
CA SER A 46 3.19 -0.88 -0.26
C SER A 46 4.41 -1.26 0.57
N ASP A 47 5.14 -0.29 1.12
CA ASP A 47 6.32 -0.55 1.93
C ASP A 47 5.93 -0.95 3.36
N PHE A 48 4.91 -0.31 3.93
CA PHE A 48 4.30 -0.78 5.17
C PHE A 48 3.78 -2.21 5.02
N LEU A 49 3.01 -2.51 3.97
CA LEU A 49 2.46 -3.85 3.74
C LEU A 49 3.57 -4.89 3.53
N TYR A 50 4.69 -4.52 2.89
CA TYR A 50 5.82 -5.42 2.67
C TYR A 50 6.48 -5.87 3.98
N PHE A 51 6.67 -4.95 4.94
CA PHE A 51 7.35 -5.25 6.21
C PHE A 51 6.43 -5.69 7.34
N PHE A 52 5.17 -5.28 7.33
CA PHE A 52 4.23 -5.52 8.43
C PHE A 52 3.00 -6.34 8.03
N GLY A 53 2.62 -6.39 6.75
CA GLY A 53 1.56 -7.26 6.24
C GLY A 53 0.13 -6.94 6.70
N ILE A 54 -0.06 -5.91 7.53
CA ILE A 54 -1.37 -5.51 8.05
C ILE A 54 -2.05 -4.55 7.07
N ASP A 55 -3.21 -4.93 6.56
CA ASP A 55 -3.96 -4.18 5.54
C ASP A 55 -5.14 -3.41 6.16
N LEU A 56 -4.85 -2.58 7.17
CA LEU A 56 -5.83 -1.69 7.80
C LEU A 56 -5.34 -0.23 7.82
N PRO A 57 -6.25 0.76 7.74
CA PRO A 57 -5.89 2.18 7.77
C PRO A 57 -5.35 2.64 9.11
N GLY A 58 -4.58 3.73 9.09
CA GLY A 58 -4.21 4.45 10.31
C GLY A 58 -3.17 3.72 11.17
N LEU A 59 -2.31 2.94 10.52
CA LEU A 59 -1.19 2.23 11.18
C LEU A 59 0.15 2.88 10.83
N ALA A 60 1.14 2.69 11.70
CA ALA A 60 2.53 3.02 11.41
C ALA A 60 3.45 1.95 11.98
N GLY A 61 4.60 1.76 11.35
CA GLY A 61 5.62 0.80 11.75
C GLY A 61 6.94 1.52 11.99
N LEU A 62 7.63 1.12 13.06
CA LEU A 62 8.94 1.65 13.43
C LEU A 62 9.92 0.49 13.59
N ILE A 63 11.10 0.63 13.00
CA ILE A 63 12.22 -0.31 13.19
C ILE A 63 13.40 0.49 13.70
N ASP A 64 13.83 0.21 14.92
CA ASP A 64 15.02 0.80 15.51
C ASP A 64 16.25 -0.04 15.11
N PHE A 65 17.16 0.53 14.32
CA PHE A 65 18.35 -0.19 13.85
C PHE A 65 19.43 -0.33 14.93
N ASN A 66 19.34 0.43 16.02
CA ASN A 66 20.28 0.37 17.13
C ASN A 66 19.87 -0.72 18.14
N SER A 67 18.62 -0.72 18.60
CA SER A 67 18.12 -1.74 19.55
C SER A 67 17.69 -3.02 18.85
N GLY A 68 17.29 -2.93 17.58
CA GLY A 68 16.68 -4.01 16.83
C GLY A 68 15.17 -4.16 17.06
N ASP A 69 14.58 -3.27 17.86
CA ASP A 69 13.15 -3.28 18.19
C ASP A 69 12.29 -2.96 16.98
N GLU A 70 11.13 -3.60 16.95
CA GLU A 70 10.12 -3.47 15.91
C GLU A 70 8.81 -3.14 16.62
N THR A 71 8.16 -2.04 16.23
CA THR A 71 6.94 -1.56 16.88
C THR A 71 5.88 -1.22 15.84
N VAL A 72 4.64 -1.66 16.07
CA VAL A 72 3.46 -1.22 15.30
C VAL A 72 2.63 -0.26 16.14
N PHE A 73 2.21 0.84 15.53
CA PHE A 73 1.35 1.86 16.13
C PHE A 73 -0.02 1.83 15.46
N GLY A 74 -1.06 1.89 16.28
CA GLY A 74 -2.45 1.89 15.83
C GLY A 74 -3.39 2.01 17.02
N ASN A 75 -4.63 2.37 16.77
CA ASN A 75 -5.66 2.39 17.80
C ASN A 75 -6.54 1.16 17.65
N ASP A 76 -6.84 0.48 18.76
CA ASP A 76 -7.86 -0.57 18.76
C ASP A 76 -9.24 0.04 18.47
N PHE A 77 -10.12 -0.77 17.89
CA PHE A 77 -11.51 -0.40 17.66
C PHE A 77 -12.22 -0.09 18.98
N THR A 78 -13.05 0.96 18.96
CA THR A 78 -13.82 1.39 20.12
C THR A 78 -14.99 0.45 20.40
N VAL A 79 -15.64 0.60 21.56
CA VAL A 79 -16.86 -0.15 21.86
C VAL A 79 -17.96 0.14 20.83
N ASP A 80 -18.08 1.40 20.42
CA ASP A 80 -19.07 1.79 19.40
C ASP A 80 -18.77 1.09 18.07
N ASP A 81 -17.51 1.06 17.64
CA ASP A 81 -17.07 0.33 16.44
C ASP A 81 -17.44 -1.16 16.50
N ILE A 82 -17.22 -1.80 17.65
CA ILE A 82 -17.52 -3.22 17.87
C ILE A 82 -19.03 -3.50 17.82
N VAL A 83 -19.87 -2.56 18.26
CA VAL A 83 -21.33 -2.68 18.16
C VAL A 83 -21.78 -2.70 16.70
N TRP A 84 -21.11 -1.96 15.81
CA TRP A 84 -21.47 -1.89 14.39
C TRP A 84 -20.80 -2.97 13.53
N MET A 85 -19.58 -3.35 13.85
CA MET A 85 -18.74 -4.22 13.00
C MET A 85 -18.53 -5.62 13.59
N GLY A 86 -18.99 -5.88 14.82
CA GLY A 86 -18.68 -7.08 15.58
C GLY A 86 -17.28 -7.05 16.21
N PRO A 87 -16.87 -8.14 16.88
CA PRO A 87 -15.53 -8.25 17.47
C PRO A 87 -14.44 -8.06 16.41
N GLN A 88 -13.56 -7.10 16.66
CA GLN A 88 -12.42 -6.82 15.79
C GLN A 88 -11.12 -7.25 16.47
N PRO A 89 -10.12 -7.74 15.72
CA PRO A 89 -8.81 -8.03 16.29
C PRO A 89 -8.15 -6.73 16.76
N THR A 90 -7.42 -6.84 17.86
CA THR A 90 -6.58 -5.75 18.39
C THR A 90 -5.36 -5.53 17.50
N VAL A 91 -4.76 -4.34 17.58
CA VAL A 91 -3.50 -4.02 16.91
C VAL A 91 -2.39 -4.98 17.35
N ALA A 92 -2.38 -5.37 18.63
CA ALA A 92 -1.43 -6.35 19.16
C ALA A 92 -1.59 -7.74 18.51
N GLU A 93 -2.82 -8.23 18.35
CA GLU A 93 -3.09 -9.50 17.67
C GLU A 93 -2.65 -9.44 16.20
N LEU A 94 -2.98 -8.37 15.49
CA LEU A 94 -2.57 -8.17 14.09
C LEU A 94 -1.05 -8.09 13.93
N ALA A 95 -0.37 -7.31 14.78
CA ALA A 95 1.09 -7.19 14.80
C ALA A 95 1.77 -8.53 15.08
N SER A 96 1.17 -9.36 15.94
CA SER A 96 1.70 -10.69 16.25
C SER A 96 1.74 -11.64 15.04
N LEU A 97 0.77 -11.51 14.11
CA LEU A 97 0.76 -12.24 12.83
C LEU A 97 1.93 -11.83 11.93
N ALA A 98 2.40 -10.59 12.04
CA ALA A 98 3.60 -10.08 11.38
C ALA A 98 4.91 -10.41 12.13
N GLY A 99 4.82 -10.99 13.33
CA GLY A 99 5.97 -11.22 14.21
C GLY A 99 6.48 -10.00 14.94
N VAL A 100 5.66 -8.96 15.07
CA VAL A 100 5.96 -7.79 15.89
C VAL A 100 5.34 -7.95 17.27
N GLY A 101 6.17 -7.88 18.31
CA GLY A 101 5.73 -8.05 19.70
C GLY A 101 5.41 -6.75 20.44
N LEU A 102 5.92 -5.61 19.96
CA LEU A 102 5.68 -4.30 20.58
C LEU A 102 4.61 -3.54 19.80
N THR A 103 3.59 -3.09 20.52
CA THR A 103 2.55 -2.23 19.97
C THR A 103 2.20 -1.08 20.89
N HIS A 104 1.89 0.07 20.30
CA HIS A 104 1.45 1.25 21.05
C HIS A 104 0.27 1.96 20.34
N PRO A 105 -0.56 2.70 21.09
CA PRO A 105 -1.54 3.61 20.50
C PRO A 105 -0.88 4.60 19.52
N MET A 106 -1.60 5.01 18.47
CA MET A 106 -1.05 5.93 17.46
C MET A 106 -0.54 7.25 18.08
N ALA A 107 -1.19 7.72 19.15
CA ALA A 107 -0.78 8.92 19.87
C ALA A 107 0.66 8.87 20.44
N LYS A 108 1.22 7.67 20.67
CA LYS A 108 2.59 7.49 21.18
C LYS A 108 3.66 7.62 20.11
N LEU A 109 3.30 7.59 18.83
CA LEU A 109 4.26 7.67 17.73
C LEU A 109 5.02 9.00 17.75
N ALA A 110 4.32 10.13 17.98
CA ALA A 110 4.93 11.45 18.03
C ALA A 110 5.93 11.57 19.18
N ASP A 111 5.59 11.03 20.37
CA ASP A 111 6.49 11.02 21.53
C ASP A 111 7.82 10.34 21.18
N MET A 112 7.77 9.12 20.61
CA MET A 112 8.96 8.34 20.29
C MET A 112 9.81 8.96 19.17
N VAL A 113 9.17 9.50 18.13
CA VAL A 113 9.90 10.18 17.04
C VAL A 113 10.56 11.45 17.57
N HIS A 114 9.86 12.23 18.39
CA HIS A 114 10.41 13.45 18.98
C HIS A 114 11.58 13.18 19.92
N GLU A 115 11.48 12.16 20.78
CA GLU A 115 12.57 11.74 21.66
C GLU A 115 13.82 11.38 20.83
N ALA A 116 13.66 10.57 19.78
CA ALA A 116 14.77 10.22 18.90
C ALA A 116 15.38 11.43 18.18
N LEU A 117 14.56 12.41 17.76
CA LEU A 117 15.06 13.67 17.18
C LEU A 117 15.84 14.51 18.20
N ASP A 118 15.34 14.62 19.43
CA ASP A 118 15.96 15.40 20.50
C ASP A 118 17.30 14.75 20.94
N GLU A 119 17.44 13.44 20.80
CA GLU A 119 18.69 12.68 20.96
C GLU A 119 19.65 12.79 19.74
N GLY A 120 19.22 13.45 18.65
CA GLY A 120 20.00 13.59 17.43
C GLY A 120 20.09 12.31 16.59
N ARG A 121 19.15 11.37 16.77
CA ARG A 121 19.08 10.14 15.98
C ARG A 121 18.50 10.42 14.60
N GLU A 122 18.99 9.69 13.60
CA GLU A 122 18.49 9.80 12.23
C GLU A 122 17.15 9.08 12.08
N ILE A 123 16.16 9.77 11.51
CA ILE A 123 14.86 9.18 11.15
C ILE A 123 14.81 8.97 9.65
N HIS A 124 14.83 7.70 9.24
CA HIS A 124 14.74 7.27 7.86
C HIS A 124 13.27 7.07 7.46
N PHE A 125 12.87 7.61 6.33
CA PHE A 125 11.55 7.38 5.75
C PHE A 125 11.65 7.38 4.21
N LEU A 126 10.68 6.74 3.57
CA LEU A 126 10.59 6.65 2.11
C LEU A 126 9.82 7.84 1.51
N PRO A 127 10.03 8.19 0.22
CA PRO A 127 9.36 9.33 -0.39
C PRO A 127 7.83 9.17 -0.38
N PRO A 128 7.08 10.06 0.30
CA PRO A 128 5.62 9.94 0.35
C PRO A 128 4.96 10.41 -0.96
N TYR A 129 3.94 9.68 -1.42
CA TYR A 129 3.14 10.01 -2.60
C TYR A 129 1.76 10.63 -2.27
N ARG A 130 1.23 10.41 -1.07
CA ARG A 130 -0.02 11.04 -0.58
C ARG A 130 0.24 12.32 0.21
N ALA A 131 -0.71 13.25 0.18
CA ALA A 131 -0.59 14.52 0.89
C ALA A 131 -0.68 14.33 2.42
N GLU A 132 -1.56 13.44 2.86
CA GLU A 132 -1.79 13.07 4.24
C GLU A 132 -0.51 12.52 4.86
N THR A 133 0.18 11.59 4.17
CA THR A 133 1.47 11.06 4.62
C THR A 133 2.53 12.15 4.74
N LYS A 134 2.59 13.10 3.79
CA LYS A 134 3.50 14.26 3.90
C LYS A 134 3.20 15.11 5.12
N MET A 135 1.92 15.35 5.40
CA MET A 135 1.50 16.13 6.57
C MET A 135 1.85 15.41 7.87
N THR A 136 1.56 14.12 7.96
CA THR A 136 1.92 13.29 9.12
C THR A 136 3.43 13.29 9.36
N LEU A 137 4.24 13.04 8.32
CA LEU A 137 5.70 13.07 8.43
C LEU A 137 6.20 14.47 8.81
N GLY A 138 5.67 15.54 8.22
CA GLY A 138 6.05 16.91 8.58
C GLY A 138 5.76 17.22 10.05
N ALA A 139 4.60 16.79 10.57
CA ALA A 139 4.26 16.95 11.99
C ALA A 139 5.20 16.14 12.90
N LEU A 140 5.43 14.86 12.59
CA LEU A 140 6.30 13.97 13.38
C LEU A 140 7.77 14.43 13.37
N LEU A 141 8.25 14.91 12.23
CA LEU A 141 9.65 15.32 12.05
C LEU A 141 9.91 16.78 12.45
N ARG A 142 8.87 17.54 12.81
CA ARG A 142 8.92 19.00 13.05
C ARG A 142 9.44 19.79 11.84
N GLU A 143 8.98 19.39 10.65
CA GLU A 143 9.49 19.87 9.36
C GLU A 143 8.39 20.26 8.37
N ASN A 144 8.76 21.00 7.33
CA ASN A 144 7.82 21.40 6.29
C ASN A 144 7.38 20.18 5.45
N PRO A 145 6.06 19.85 5.38
CA PRO A 145 5.54 18.73 4.59
C PRO A 145 5.95 18.74 3.11
N CYS A 146 6.18 19.93 2.52
CA CYS A 146 6.60 20.08 1.13
C CYS A 146 8.03 19.57 0.88
N GLN A 147 8.85 19.42 1.93
CA GLN A 147 10.23 18.94 1.84
C GLN A 147 10.36 17.42 2.01
N MET A 148 9.27 16.70 2.32
CA MET A 148 9.35 15.27 2.61
C MET A 148 9.91 14.45 1.46
N ARG A 149 9.68 14.86 0.20
CA ARG A 149 10.30 14.18 -0.95
C ARG A 149 11.82 14.33 -0.99
N THR A 150 12.34 15.52 -0.70
CA THR A 150 13.78 15.81 -0.78
C THR A 150 14.55 15.31 0.44
N ARG A 151 13.86 15.09 1.56
CA ARG A 151 14.44 14.60 2.82
C ARG A 151 14.32 13.09 3.02
N ALA A 152 13.65 12.39 2.11
CA ALA A 152 13.55 10.94 2.17
C ALA A 152 14.95 10.30 2.14
N SER A 153 15.14 9.23 2.89
CA SER A 153 16.47 8.65 3.08
C SER A 153 16.89 7.83 1.86
N GLU A 154 17.95 8.29 1.17
CA GLU A 154 18.50 7.58 0.01
C GLU A 154 18.95 6.15 0.36
N GLN A 155 19.56 5.96 1.53
CA GLN A 155 20.01 4.64 1.98
C GLN A 155 18.83 3.69 2.21
N LEU A 156 17.75 4.17 2.86
CA LEU A 156 16.55 3.37 3.05
C LEU A 156 15.90 3.03 1.71
N ILE A 157 15.82 3.99 0.78
CA ILE A 157 15.30 3.75 -0.58
C ILE A 157 16.08 2.62 -1.27
N ARG A 158 17.42 2.72 -1.30
CA ARG A 158 18.26 1.69 -1.94
C ARG A 158 18.08 0.32 -1.30
N SER A 159 18.00 0.27 0.03
CA SER A 159 17.81 -0.97 0.79
C SER A 159 16.46 -1.61 0.47
N VAL A 160 15.37 -0.85 0.56
CA VAL A 160 14.01 -1.34 0.29
C VAL A 160 13.86 -1.75 -1.18
N VAL A 161 14.40 -0.99 -2.13
CA VAL A 161 14.41 -1.37 -3.54
C VAL A 161 15.15 -2.69 -3.75
N SER A 162 16.32 -2.88 -3.12
CA SER A 162 17.09 -4.12 -3.25
C SER A 162 16.31 -5.36 -2.77
N LEU A 163 15.55 -5.21 -1.68
CA LEU A 163 14.72 -6.27 -1.12
C LEU A 163 13.52 -6.56 -2.02
N ARG A 164 12.76 -5.54 -2.43
CA ARG A 164 11.52 -5.71 -3.22
C ARG A 164 11.75 -6.05 -4.69
N SER A 165 12.97 -5.89 -5.19
CA SER A 165 13.30 -6.17 -6.59
C SER A 165 13.34 -7.67 -6.87
N ILE A 166 13.80 -8.47 -5.91
CA ILE A 166 13.89 -9.93 -6.02
C ILE A 166 12.72 -10.54 -5.25
N LYS A 167 11.89 -11.33 -5.91
CA LYS A 167 10.65 -11.85 -5.33
C LYS A 167 10.93 -13.16 -4.62
N GLU A 168 10.36 -13.33 -3.44
CA GLU A 168 10.32 -14.61 -2.75
C GLU A 168 9.30 -15.54 -3.44
N ASP A 169 9.44 -16.86 -3.30
CA ASP A 169 8.54 -17.83 -3.94
C ASP A 169 7.07 -17.59 -3.57
N VAL A 170 6.79 -17.17 -2.34
CA VAL A 170 5.45 -16.81 -1.88
C VAL A 170 4.89 -15.58 -2.59
N GLU A 171 5.74 -14.65 -3.03
CA GLU A 171 5.31 -13.47 -3.80
C GLU A 171 5.06 -13.84 -5.26
N ILE A 172 5.91 -14.71 -5.83
CA ILE A 172 5.73 -15.22 -7.19
C ILE A 172 4.38 -15.95 -7.28
N ALA A 173 4.06 -16.81 -6.31
CA ALA A 173 2.78 -17.50 -6.27
C ALA A 173 1.56 -16.55 -6.24
N GLU A 174 1.63 -15.42 -5.55
CA GLU A 174 0.56 -14.42 -5.58
C GLU A 174 0.52 -13.61 -6.89
N ILE A 175 1.69 -13.36 -7.51
CA ILE A 175 1.77 -12.71 -8.82
C ILE A 175 1.15 -13.61 -9.90
N GLU A 176 1.42 -14.92 -9.88
CA GLU A 176 0.84 -15.88 -10.81
C GLU A 176 -0.70 -15.94 -10.68
N LYS A 177 -1.23 -15.90 -9.45
CA LYS A 177 -2.68 -15.77 -9.25
C LYS A 177 -3.25 -14.49 -9.84
N ALA A 178 -2.55 -13.36 -9.70
CA ALA A 178 -2.96 -12.10 -10.31
C ALA A 178 -2.85 -12.12 -11.85
N GLU A 179 -1.89 -12.87 -12.40
CA GLU A 179 -1.76 -13.12 -13.83
C GLU A 179 -2.95 -13.94 -14.37
N ASP A 180 -3.39 -14.98 -13.66
CA ASP A 180 -4.57 -15.77 -14.04
C ASP A 180 -5.82 -14.89 -14.18
N ILE A 181 -6.05 -13.99 -13.21
CA ILE A 181 -7.14 -13.01 -13.26
C ILE A 181 -6.97 -12.08 -14.47
N THR A 182 -5.75 -11.60 -14.71
CA THR A 182 -5.44 -10.74 -15.85
C THR A 182 -5.68 -11.45 -17.18
N CYS A 183 -5.34 -12.73 -17.29
CA CYS A 183 -5.60 -13.56 -18.47
C CYS A 183 -7.10 -13.68 -18.74
N GLU A 184 -7.90 -13.92 -17.69
CA GLU A 184 -9.36 -13.93 -17.80
C GLU A 184 -9.91 -12.58 -18.27
N MET A 185 -9.42 -11.48 -17.70
CA MET A 185 -9.80 -10.13 -18.13
C MET A 185 -9.49 -9.91 -19.62
N GLN A 186 -8.25 -10.16 -20.04
CA GLN A 186 -7.81 -9.91 -21.42
C GLN A 186 -8.55 -10.81 -22.43
N THR A 187 -8.71 -12.10 -22.12
CA THR A 187 -9.46 -13.02 -23.00
C THR A 187 -10.96 -12.69 -23.05
N THR A 188 -11.52 -12.17 -21.97
CA THR A 188 -12.90 -11.66 -21.97
C THR A 188 -13.03 -10.42 -22.84
N ALA A 189 -12.10 -9.46 -22.74
CA ALA A 189 -12.07 -8.28 -23.61
C ALA A 189 -12.02 -8.67 -25.10
N MET A 190 -11.16 -9.64 -25.45
CA MET A 190 -11.06 -10.15 -26.83
C MET A 190 -12.38 -10.74 -27.32
N ARG A 191 -13.11 -11.51 -26.49
CA ARG A 191 -14.41 -12.10 -26.85
C ARG A 191 -15.51 -11.05 -27.00
N MET A 192 -15.45 -9.98 -26.22
CA MET A 192 -16.41 -8.87 -26.26
C MET A 192 -16.13 -7.87 -27.38
N CYS A 193 -14.91 -7.82 -27.92
CA CYS A 193 -14.48 -6.87 -28.95
C CYS A 193 -15.22 -7.07 -30.28
N LYS A 194 -16.41 -6.47 -30.41
CA LYS A 194 -17.28 -6.54 -31.58
C LYS A 194 -17.71 -5.14 -32.04
N PRO A 195 -17.88 -4.90 -33.36
CA PRO A 195 -18.43 -3.64 -33.84
C PRO A 195 -19.77 -3.31 -33.18
N GLY A 196 -19.95 -2.06 -32.75
CA GLY A 196 -21.15 -1.60 -32.06
C GLY A 196 -21.10 -1.68 -30.52
N VAL A 197 -20.18 -2.45 -29.95
CA VAL A 197 -19.93 -2.48 -28.49
C VAL A 197 -19.20 -1.20 -28.08
N THR A 198 -19.45 -0.69 -26.87
CA THR A 198 -18.72 0.47 -26.34
C THR A 198 -17.47 0.05 -25.57
N GLU A 199 -16.42 0.87 -25.58
CA GLU A 199 -15.26 0.67 -24.70
C GLU A 199 -15.71 0.58 -23.22
N GLN A 200 -16.70 1.40 -22.82
CA GLN A 200 -17.26 1.43 -21.47
C GLN A 200 -17.86 0.09 -21.04
N GLU A 201 -18.57 -0.59 -21.94
CA GLU A 201 -19.19 -1.88 -21.65
C GLU A 201 -18.13 -2.94 -21.33
N ILE A 202 -17.07 -3.01 -22.15
CA ILE A 202 -15.97 -3.93 -21.91
C ILE A 202 -15.23 -3.54 -20.62
N TYR A 203 -14.90 -2.25 -20.46
CA TYR A 203 -14.28 -1.71 -19.24
C TYR A 203 -15.03 -2.12 -17.97
N GLY A 204 -16.37 -2.00 -17.95
CA GLY A 204 -17.19 -2.38 -16.80
C GLY A 204 -17.11 -3.87 -16.47
N VAL A 205 -17.11 -4.74 -17.49
CA VAL A 205 -16.92 -6.18 -17.29
C VAL A 205 -15.53 -6.49 -16.74
N LEU A 206 -14.47 -5.86 -17.27
CA LEU A 206 -13.11 -6.08 -16.77
C LEU A 206 -12.93 -5.63 -15.33
N GLN A 207 -13.50 -4.48 -14.97
CA GLN A 207 -13.56 -4.02 -13.58
C GLN A 207 -14.24 -5.08 -12.70
N GLY A 208 -15.38 -5.61 -13.15
CA GLY A 208 -16.11 -6.67 -12.45
C GLY A 208 -15.27 -7.92 -12.20
N ILE A 209 -14.56 -8.42 -13.22
CA ILE A 209 -13.68 -9.59 -13.11
C ILE A 209 -12.57 -9.34 -12.07
N ALA A 210 -11.91 -8.19 -12.14
CA ALA A 210 -10.83 -7.85 -11.22
C ALA A 210 -11.29 -7.83 -9.74
N PHE A 211 -12.51 -7.36 -9.48
CA PHE A 211 -13.10 -7.34 -8.13
C PHE A 211 -13.76 -8.67 -7.72
N SER A 212 -14.18 -9.52 -8.67
CA SER A 212 -14.77 -10.82 -8.33
C SER A 212 -13.72 -11.86 -7.94
N HIS A 213 -12.48 -11.70 -8.41
CA HIS A 213 -11.38 -12.65 -8.16
C HIS A 213 -10.23 -12.07 -7.35
N GLY A 214 -10.15 -10.74 -7.19
CA GLY A 214 -9.06 -10.09 -6.48
C GLY A 214 -9.48 -8.76 -5.85
N ALA A 215 -8.49 -7.90 -5.58
CA ALA A 215 -8.70 -6.59 -4.94
C ALA A 215 -8.95 -5.45 -5.97
N GLY A 216 -9.44 -5.78 -7.15
CA GLY A 216 -9.56 -4.83 -8.27
C GLY A 216 -8.26 -4.68 -9.07
N PRO A 217 -8.24 -3.78 -10.07
CA PRO A 217 -7.09 -3.62 -10.95
C PRO A 217 -5.93 -2.88 -10.25
N SER A 218 -4.69 -3.21 -10.61
CA SER A 218 -3.49 -2.55 -10.05
C SER A 218 -3.32 -1.09 -10.45
N PHE A 219 -4.03 -0.66 -11.50
CA PHE A 219 -4.07 0.72 -12.02
C PHE A 219 -5.37 0.92 -12.81
N PRO A 220 -5.81 2.16 -13.09
CA PRO A 220 -7.00 2.40 -13.88
C PRO A 220 -6.88 1.75 -15.26
N ILE A 221 -7.83 0.87 -15.60
CA ILE A 221 -7.82 0.14 -16.88
C ILE A 221 -7.72 1.12 -18.04
N ILE A 222 -6.82 0.81 -18.98
CA ILE A 222 -6.72 1.47 -20.27
C ILE A 222 -7.31 0.50 -21.28
N LEU A 223 -8.39 0.90 -21.92
CA LEU A 223 -9.08 0.12 -22.95
C LEU A 223 -9.59 1.09 -24.00
N SER A 224 -9.00 1.09 -25.19
CA SER A 224 -9.37 2.03 -26.22
C SER A 224 -9.06 1.60 -27.66
N ILE A 225 -9.89 2.06 -28.60
CA ILE A 225 -9.60 2.02 -30.03
C ILE A 225 -8.60 3.10 -30.51
N ASN A 226 -8.17 3.98 -29.61
CA ASN A 226 -7.21 5.06 -29.86
C ASN A 226 -5.85 4.75 -29.21
N GLY A 227 -5.23 3.65 -29.64
CA GLY A 227 -3.97 3.14 -29.08
C GLY A 227 -2.76 4.09 -29.15
N GLN A 228 -2.85 5.20 -29.88
CA GLN A 228 -1.84 6.26 -29.86
C GLN A 228 -1.80 7.05 -28.54
N THR A 229 -2.86 6.94 -27.71
CA THR A 229 -2.95 7.61 -26.41
C THR A 229 -2.63 6.62 -25.29
N LEU A 230 -1.44 6.74 -24.71
CA LEU A 230 -0.91 5.73 -23.78
C LEU A 230 -1.72 5.58 -22.48
N HIS A 231 -2.20 6.69 -21.89
CA HIS A 231 -3.02 6.68 -20.66
C HIS A 231 -4.43 7.19 -20.96
N ASN A 232 -5.17 6.46 -21.81
CA ASN A 232 -6.56 6.82 -22.12
C ASN A 232 -7.54 6.21 -21.11
N HIS A 233 -8.06 7.04 -20.21
CA HIS A 233 -9.09 6.68 -19.23
C HIS A 233 -10.51 7.07 -19.66
N VAL A 234 -10.69 7.47 -20.93
CA VAL A 234 -11.99 7.83 -21.50
C VAL A 234 -12.48 6.66 -22.36
N HIS A 235 -13.55 6.00 -21.91
CA HIS A 235 -14.08 4.79 -22.53
C HIS A 235 -15.40 5.02 -23.30
N VAL A 236 -15.56 6.18 -23.94
CA VAL A 236 -16.83 6.58 -24.58
C VAL A 236 -16.95 6.12 -26.03
N ASN A 237 -15.91 5.55 -26.64
CA ASN A 237 -15.95 5.22 -28.06
C ASN A 237 -16.73 3.92 -28.31
N VAL A 238 -17.35 3.85 -29.49
CA VAL A 238 -17.97 2.63 -30.03
C VAL A 238 -16.94 1.92 -30.91
N LEU A 239 -16.74 0.62 -30.68
CA LEU A 239 -15.88 -0.23 -31.48
C LEU A 239 -16.41 -0.30 -32.92
N ARG A 240 -15.49 -0.28 -33.89
CA ARG A 240 -15.80 -0.27 -35.33
C ARG A 240 -14.97 -1.31 -36.04
N GLU A 241 -15.54 -1.88 -37.10
CA GLU A 241 -14.81 -2.77 -37.99
C GLU A 241 -13.55 -2.08 -38.57
N GLY A 242 -12.46 -2.82 -38.69
CA GLY A 242 -11.18 -2.31 -39.19
C GLY A 242 -10.36 -1.48 -38.21
N ARG A 243 -10.84 -1.29 -36.96
CA ARG A 243 -10.07 -0.63 -35.88
C ARG A 243 -9.51 -1.65 -34.91
N MET A 244 -8.29 -1.44 -34.44
CA MET A 244 -7.72 -2.18 -33.30
C MET A 244 -8.23 -1.58 -31.99
N MET A 245 -8.42 -2.45 -30.99
CA MET A 245 -8.61 -2.09 -29.59
C MET A 245 -7.36 -2.51 -28.82
N VAL A 246 -6.88 -1.64 -27.95
CA VAL A 246 -5.74 -1.84 -27.05
C VAL A 246 -6.22 -1.73 -25.62
#